data_AF-A0A2T2RZ45-F1
#
_entry.id   AF-A0A2T2RZ45-F1
#
_cell.length_a   1.000
_cell.length_b   1.000
_cell.length_c   1.000
_cell.angle_alpha   90.00
_cell.angle_beta   90.00
_cell.angle_gamma   90.00
#
_symmetry.space_group_name_H-M   'P 1'
#
loop_
_entity.id
_entity.type
_entity.pdbx_description
1 polymer ?
#
loop_
_entity_poly.entity_id
_entity_poly.type
_entity_poly.pdbx_seq_one_letter_code
_entity_poly.pdbx_strand_id
1 'polypeptide(L)' 'MTATISPPQRTVAPAPAPTQCRYPAPDCWVQLRALPSPYGHDEALLLCQQADRQWVAWIPGFGEARLSEDNFACIP' A
#
# COMPACT_ATOMS: atom_id res chain seq x y z
N MET A 1 33.27 -14.70 19.16
CA MET A 1 32.88 -13.48 18.42
C MET A 1 31.49 -13.75 17.85
N THR A 2 30.44 -13.31 18.53
CA THR A 2 29.06 -13.69 18.21
C THR A 2 28.44 -12.57 17.38
N ALA A 3 28.29 -12.81 16.07
CA ALA A 3 27.64 -11.85 15.18
C ALA A 3 26.14 -11.80 15.52
N THR A 4 25.71 -10.69 16.11
CA THR A 4 24.27 -10.41 16.32
C THR A 4 23.70 -9.99 14.99
N ILE A 5 23.18 -10.96 14.22
CA ILE A 5 22.34 -10.65 13.06
C ILE A 5 20.99 -10.23 13.62
N SER A 6 20.81 -8.93 13.86
CA SER A 6 19.47 -8.37 14.01
C SER A 6 18.67 -8.75 12.76
N PRO A 7 17.45 -9.29 12.88
CA PRO A 7 16.60 -9.50 11.72
C PRO A 7 16.49 -8.16 10.99
N PRO A 8 16.49 -8.12 9.64
CA PRO A 8 16.17 -6.89 8.94
C PRO A 8 14.81 -6.48 9.50
N GLN A 9 14.80 -5.41 10.28
CA GLN A 9 13.55 -4.89 10.80
C GLN A 9 12.74 -4.68 9.55
N ARG A 10 11.66 -5.46 9.40
CA ARG A 10 10.65 -5.24 8.38
C ARG A 10 10.07 -3.91 8.81
N THR A 11 10.76 -2.84 8.44
CA THR A 11 10.34 -1.46 8.64
C THR A 11 9.05 -1.42 7.87
N VAL A 12 7.94 -1.63 8.58
CA VAL A 12 6.65 -1.13 8.15
C VAL A 12 6.95 0.33 7.90
N ALA A 13 7.10 0.68 6.62
CA ALA A 13 7.47 2.02 6.22
C ALA A 13 6.56 2.95 7.01
N PRO A 14 7.11 3.92 7.77
CA PRO A 14 6.26 4.95 8.36
C PRO A 14 5.48 5.51 7.19
N ALA A 15 4.15 5.43 7.25
CA ALA A 15 3.28 5.84 6.16
C ALA A 15 3.80 7.19 5.63
N PRO A 16 4.30 7.26 4.38
CA PRO A 16 4.69 8.54 3.84
C PRO A 16 3.45 9.43 3.96
N ALA A 17 3.59 10.66 4.44
CA ALA A 17 2.48 11.60 4.49
C ALA A 17 1.75 11.56 3.13
N PRO A 18 0.41 11.56 3.09
CA PRO A 18 -0.34 11.27 1.87
C PRO A 18 0.13 12.20 0.75
N THR A 19 0.97 11.67 -0.13
CA THR A 19 1.46 12.38 -1.29
C THR A 19 0.26 12.55 -2.19
N GLN A 20 -0.11 13.80 -2.49
CA GLN A 20 -1.23 14.10 -3.36
C GLN A 20 -0.95 13.49 -4.74
N CYS A 21 -1.59 12.37 -5.03
CA CYS A 21 -1.38 11.67 -6.28
C CYS A 21 -2.55 11.99 -7.20
N ARG A 22 -2.28 12.58 -8.37
CA ARG A 22 -3.32 12.81 -9.39
C ARG A 22 -3.56 11.54 -10.22
N TYR A 23 -2.62 10.62 -10.18
CA TYR A 23 -2.57 9.40 -10.98
C TYR A 23 -1.96 8.28 -10.12
N PRO A 24 -2.40 7.02 -10.28
CA PRO A 24 -1.78 5.90 -9.58
C PRO A 24 -0.30 5.77 -9.95
N ALA A 25 0.55 5.94 -8.94
CA ALA A 25 1.99 5.79 -9.04
C ALA A 25 2.50 4.98 -7.83
N PRO A 26 3.66 4.33 -7.92
CA PRO A 26 4.30 3.73 -6.75
C PRO A 26 4.54 4.80 -5.67
N ASP A 27 4.51 4.39 -4.40
CA ASP A 27 4.60 5.23 -3.21
C ASP A 27 3.45 6.26 -3.04
N CYS A 28 2.33 6.04 -3.72
CA CYS A 28 1.10 6.82 -3.54
C CYS A 28 0.10 6.15 -2.62
N TRP A 29 -0.48 6.93 -1.71
CA TRP A 29 -1.66 6.51 -0.97
C TRP A 29 -2.92 6.69 -1.80
N VAL A 30 -3.76 5.66 -1.78
CA VAL A 30 -5.06 5.63 -2.45
C VAL A 30 -6.13 5.17 -1.47
N GLN A 31 -7.36 5.63 -1.70
CA GLN A 31 -8.51 5.21 -0.92
C GLN A 31 -9.25 4.10 -1.64
N LEU A 32 -9.37 2.95 -0.98
CA LEU A 32 -10.14 1.80 -1.39
C LEU A 32 -11.63 2.13 -1.39
N ARG A 33 -12.31 1.83 -2.49
CA ARG A 33 -13.76 1.99 -2.62
C ARG A 33 -14.52 0.89 -1.89
N ALA A 34 -13.89 -0.27 -1.71
CA ALA A 34 -14.43 -1.41 -1.00
C ALA A 34 -13.33 -2.03 -0.13
N LEU A 35 -13.62 -2.21 1.15
CA LEU A 35 -12.69 -2.86 2.05
C LEU A 35 -12.66 -4.37 1.77
N PRO A 36 -11.48 -4.98 1.61
CA PRO A 36 -11.37 -6.44 1.46
C PRO A 36 -11.71 -7.18 2.77
N SER A 37 -11.67 -6.50 3.92
CA SER A 37 -12.08 -7.05 5.20
C SER A 37 -12.55 -5.93 6.13
N PRO A 38 -13.45 -6.21 7.10
CA PRO A 38 -13.94 -5.20 8.05
C PRO A 38 -12.88 -4.68 9.03
N TYR A 39 -11.69 -5.30 9.06
CA TYR A 39 -10.58 -4.92 9.93
C TYR A 39 -9.45 -4.18 9.21
N GLY A 40 -9.52 -4.10 7.88
CA GLY A 40 -8.55 -3.34 7.09
C GLY A 40 -8.86 -1.85 7.13
N HIS A 41 -7.85 -1.00 6.94
CA HIS A 41 -8.11 0.39 6.63
C HIS A 41 -8.63 0.52 5.19
N ASP A 42 -9.40 1.58 4.95
CA ASP A 42 -9.83 1.96 3.62
C ASP A 42 -8.72 2.67 2.82
N GLU A 43 -7.53 2.85 3.38
CA GLU A 43 -6.37 3.41 2.68
C GLU A 43 -5.35 2.32 2.32
N ALA A 44 -4.71 2.45 1.16
CA ALA A 44 -3.67 1.54 0.69
C ALA A 44 -2.52 2.32 0.04
N LEU A 45 -1.28 1.88 0.27
CA LEU A 45 -0.09 2.40 -0.39
C LEU A 45 0.21 1.58 -1.65
N LEU A 46 0.16 2.19 -2.82
CA LEU A 46 0.57 1.56 -4.07
C LEU A 46 2.07 1.27 -4.04
N LEU A 47 2.46 0.01 -4.23
CA LEU A 47 3.86 -0.41 -4.25
C LEU A 47 4.40 -0.45 -5.68
N CYS A 48 3.69 -1.12 -6.57
CA CYS A 48 4.05 -1.20 -7.98
C CYS A 48 2.86 -1.60 -8.87
N GLN A 49 2.94 -1.23 -10.15
CA GLN A 49 1.99 -1.69 -11.15
C GLN A 49 2.40 -3.10 -11.60
N GLN A 50 1.49 -4.05 -11.46
CA GLN A 50 1.73 -5.43 -11.85
C GLN A 50 1.30 -5.71 -13.29
N ALA A 51 0.22 -5.07 -13.76
CA ALA A 51 -0.32 -5.18 -15.11
C ALA A 51 -1.14 -3.93 -15.45
N ASP A 52 -1.68 -3.86 -16.66
CA ASP A 52 -2.63 -2.82 -17.04
C ASP A 52 -3.77 -2.78 -16.02
N ARG A 53 -3.97 -1.61 -15.39
CA ARG A 53 -4.98 -1.37 -14.36
C ARG A 53 -4.92 -2.25 -13.12
N GLN A 54 -3.78 -2.90 -12.86
CA GLN A 54 -3.57 -3.75 -11.69
C GLN A 54 -2.34 -3.31 -10.91
N TRP A 55 -2.54 -3.08 -9.62
CA TRP A 55 -1.53 -2.60 -8.70
C TRP A 55 -1.37 -3.55 -7.52
N VAL A 56 -0.12 -3.75 -7.11
CA VAL A 56 0.16 -4.29 -5.78
C VAL A 56 0.18 -3.12 -4.82
N ALA A 57 -0.58 -3.23 -3.75
CA ALA A 57 -0.67 -2.22 -2.72
C ALA A 57 -0.54 -2.83 -1.33
N TRP A 58 -0.10 -2.03 -0.37
CA TRP A 58 -0.04 -2.39 1.03
C TRP A 58 -1.17 -1.71 1.82
N ILE A 59 -1.98 -2.50 2.51
CA ILE A 59 -3.10 -2.04 3.33
C ILE A 59 -2.73 -2.18 4.80
N PRO A 60 -2.75 -1.10 5.60
CA PRO A 60 -2.49 -1.16 7.04
C PRO A 60 -3.48 -2.10 7.74
N GLY A 61 -2.95 -3.09 8.46
CA GLY A 61 -3.75 -4.11 9.18
C GLY A 61 -4.14 -5.33 8.34
N PHE A 62 -3.95 -5.31 7.02
CA PHE A 62 -4.22 -6.45 6.14
C PHE A 62 -2.95 -6.99 5.45
N GLY A 63 -2.00 -6.12 5.10
CA GLY A 63 -0.77 -6.49 4.39
C GLY A 63 -0.86 -6.21 2.90
N GLU A 64 -0.16 -7.00 2.08
CA GLU A 64 -0.13 -6.83 0.62
C GLU A 64 -1.42 -7.34 -0.05
N ALA A 65 -1.97 -6.54 -0.95
CA ALA A 65 -3.19 -6.82 -1.69
C ALA A 65 -3.02 -6.43 -3.16
N ARG A 66 -3.75 -7.14 -4.03
CA ARG A 66 -3.89 -6.78 -5.45
C ARG A 66 -5.13 -5.93 -5.62
N LEU A 67 -4.96 -4.76 -6.23
CA LEU A 67 -6.02 -3.81 -6.45
C LEU A 67 -6.17 -3.50 -7.95
N SER A 68 -7.41 -3.47 -8.41
CA SER A 68 -7.76 -2.86 -9.69
C SER A 68 -7.87 -1.35 -9.55
N GLU A 69 -7.50 -0.58 -10.56
CA GLU A 69 -7.69 0.88 -10.57
C GLU A 69 -9.15 1.29 -10.33
N ASP A 70 -10.11 0.46 -10.72
CA ASP A 70 -11.55 0.65 -10.46
C ASP A 70 -11.94 0.52 -8.98
N ASN A 71 -11.12 -0.14 -8.16
CA ASN A 71 -11.39 -0.43 -6.75
C ASN A 71 -10.80 0.61 -5.79
N PHE A 72 -10.09 1.61 -6.30
CA PHE A 72 -9.56 2.69 -5.49
C PHE A 72 -9.73 4.05 -6.16
N ALA A 73 -9.41 5.11 -5.43
CA ALA A 73 -9.31 6.46 -5.94
C ALA A 73 -8.08 7.13 -5.34
N CYS A 74 -7.42 7.96 -6.12
CA CYS A 74 -6.38 8.83 -5.61
C CYS A 74 -6.97 9.87 -4.64
N ILE A 75 -6.28 10.11 -3.54
CA ILE A 75 -6.67 11.07 -2.50
C ILE A 75 -6.14 12.46 -2.93
N PRO A 76 -6.98 13.51 -3.01
CA PRO A 76 -6.55 14.85 -3.41
C PRO A 76 -5.75 15.59 -2.33
#